data_AF-B2J653-F1
#
_entry.id   AF-B2J653-F1
#
_cell.length_a   1.000
_cell.length_b   1.000
_cell.length_c   1.000
_cell.angle_alpha   90.00
_cell.angle_beta   90.00
_cell.angle_gamma   90.00
#
_symmetry.space_group_name_H-M   'P 1'
#
loop_
_entity.id
_entity.type
_entity.pdbx_description
1 polymer ?
#
loop_
_entity_poly.entity_id
_entity_poly.type
_entity_poly.pdbx_seq_one_letter_code
_entity_poly.pdbx_strand_id
1 'polypeptide(L)'
;MANRIHLSLLQNGEEWNNKVDLDPNFKADLSDADLSGQDFSYRNFTGANLANVNFNKCNLTGANFDKANLVRAKFKGAKLLSTYFTEANLSSADFSPYEKTMGNIVEPIKTDFSLANFTDAITDKANFTDVRFFKTTMPDRSLHTSH
;
A
#
# COMPACT_ATOMS: atom_id res chain seq x y z
N MET A 1 12.02 -7.94 -9.79
CA MET A 1 11.07 -8.12 -10.91
C MET A 1 10.08 -9.21 -10.55
N ALA A 2 8.80 -8.87 -10.67
CA ALA A 2 7.70 -9.68 -10.19
C ALA A 2 7.62 -11.05 -10.85
N ASN A 3 7.22 -12.04 -10.06
CA ASN A 3 6.93 -13.38 -10.53
C ASN A 3 5.61 -13.39 -11.30
N ARG A 4 5.64 -13.90 -12.54
CA ARG A 4 4.47 -13.94 -13.43
C ARG A 4 3.32 -14.80 -12.89
N ILE A 5 3.63 -15.92 -12.23
CA ILE A 5 2.62 -16.79 -11.62
C ILE A 5 1.92 -16.06 -10.48
N HIS A 6 2.67 -15.32 -9.67
CA HIS A 6 2.09 -14.51 -8.58
C HIS A 6 1.19 -13.40 -9.15
N LEU A 7 1.62 -12.71 -10.21
CA LEU A 7 0.80 -11.71 -10.88
C LEU A 7 -0.50 -12.28 -11.47
N SER A 8 -0.42 -13.47 -12.08
CA SER A 8 -1.61 -14.15 -12.61
C SER A 8 -2.56 -14.57 -11.49
N LEU A 9 -2.03 -15.13 -10.39
CA LEU A 9 -2.83 -15.51 -9.23
C LEU A 9 -3.51 -14.28 -8.59
N LEU A 10 -2.81 -13.15 -8.51
CA LEU A 10 -3.32 -11.91 -7.92
C LEU A 10 -4.61 -11.40 -8.60
N GLN A 11 -4.82 -11.72 -9.87
CA GLN A 11 -6.05 -11.36 -10.59
C GLN A 11 -7.31 -11.97 -9.96
N ASN A 12 -7.20 -13.10 -9.26
CA ASN A 12 -8.29 -13.70 -8.51
C ASN A 12 -8.22 -13.29 -7.02
N GLY A 13 -9.20 -12.47 -6.62
CA GLY A 13 -9.53 -12.08 -5.23
C GLY A 13 -9.25 -13.12 -4.18
N GLU A 14 -10.11 -14.12 -4.25
CA GLU A 14 -10.33 -15.14 -3.26
C GLU A 14 -9.19 -16.16 -3.28
N GLU A 15 -8.78 -16.62 -4.46
CA GLU A 15 -7.67 -17.57 -4.59
C GLU A 15 -6.36 -17.00 -4.06
N TRP A 16 -6.08 -15.71 -4.32
CA TRP A 16 -4.90 -15.04 -3.78
C TRP A 16 -4.93 -15.03 -2.26
N ASN A 17 -6.02 -14.55 -1.65
CA ASN A 17 -6.14 -14.47 -0.20
C ASN A 17 -6.04 -15.86 0.43
N ASN A 18 -6.77 -16.85 -0.08
CA ASN A 18 -6.69 -18.24 0.38
C ASN A 18 -5.26 -18.78 0.28
N LYS A 19 -4.53 -18.47 -0.79
CA LYS A 19 -3.15 -18.92 -0.96
C LYS A 19 -2.22 -18.32 0.10
N VAL A 20 -2.37 -17.02 0.39
CA VAL A 20 -1.56 -16.34 1.43
C VAL A 20 -1.94 -16.83 2.83
N ASP A 21 -3.22 -17.04 3.10
CA ASP A 21 -3.72 -17.44 4.43
C ASP A 21 -3.39 -18.89 4.79
N LEU A 22 -3.48 -19.80 3.81
CA LEU A 22 -3.32 -21.24 4.04
C LEU A 22 -1.87 -21.74 3.92
N ASP A 23 -1.00 -21.00 3.23
CA ASP A 23 0.39 -21.41 2.99
C ASP A 23 1.39 -20.42 3.61
N PRO A 24 1.85 -20.68 4.85
CA PRO A 24 2.81 -19.80 5.51
C PRO A 24 4.18 -19.75 4.82
N ASN A 25 4.46 -20.67 3.87
CA ASN A 25 5.68 -20.65 3.08
C ASN A 25 5.52 -19.90 1.75
N PHE A 26 4.30 -19.49 1.40
CA PHE A 26 4.06 -18.73 0.19
C PHE A 26 4.63 -17.32 0.32
N LYS A 27 5.76 -17.09 -0.36
CA LYS A 27 6.41 -15.78 -0.44
C LYS A 27 6.08 -15.13 -1.78
N ALA A 28 5.03 -14.32 -1.78
CA ALA A 28 4.66 -13.51 -2.92
C ALA A 28 5.83 -12.58 -3.31
N ASP A 29 6.16 -12.56 -4.59
CA ASP A 29 7.09 -11.62 -5.20
C ASP A 29 6.38 -10.86 -6.32
N LEU A 30 6.06 -9.62 -6.00
CA LEU A 30 5.39 -8.64 -6.84
C LEU A 30 6.30 -7.40 -7.04
N SER A 31 7.61 -7.55 -6.80
CA SER A 31 8.58 -6.45 -6.91
C SER A 31 8.62 -5.85 -8.31
N ASP A 32 8.75 -4.53 -8.41
CA ASP A 32 8.76 -3.77 -9.67
C ASP A 32 7.47 -3.90 -10.52
N ALA A 33 6.41 -4.53 -10.01
CA ALA A 33 5.16 -4.64 -10.75
C ALA A 33 4.48 -3.28 -10.93
N ASP A 34 3.93 -3.03 -12.13
CA ASP A 34 2.97 -1.95 -12.32
C ASP A 34 1.58 -2.45 -12.04
N LEU A 35 1.04 -2.05 -10.89
CA LEU A 35 -0.29 -2.43 -10.43
C LEU A 35 -1.24 -1.23 -10.39
N SER A 36 -0.86 -0.09 -10.98
CA SER A 36 -1.54 1.18 -10.80
C SER A 36 -3.00 1.18 -11.29
N GLY A 37 -3.85 1.91 -10.57
CA GLY A 37 -5.27 2.10 -10.90
C GLY A 37 -6.18 0.89 -10.70
N GLN A 38 -5.68 -0.21 -10.12
CA GLN A 38 -6.47 -1.42 -9.87
C GLN A 38 -7.19 -1.39 -8.51
N ASP A 39 -8.18 -2.27 -8.34
CA ASP A 39 -8.83 -2.52 -7.06
C ASP A 39 -8.26 -3.76 -6.37
N PHE A 40 -7.60 -3.53 -5.24
CA PHE A 40 -7.07 -4.54 -4.33
C PHE A 40 -7.61 -4.31 -2.91
N SER A 41 -8.83 -3.79 -2.79
CA SER A 41 -9.50 -3.69 -1.49
C SER A 41 -9.57 -5.06 -0.80
N TYR A 42 -9.31 -5.08 0.51
CA TYR A 42 -9.29 -6.28 1.35
C TYR A 42 -8.32 -7.39 0.90
N ARG A 43 -7.33 -7.05 0.07
CA ARG A 43 -6.33 -8.00 -0.40
C ARG A 43 -5.28 -8.28 0.68
N ASN A 44 -4.93 -9.54 0.88
CA ASN A 44 -3.87 -9.93 1.80
C ASN A 44 -2.51 -9.99 1.11
N PHE A 45 -1.64 -9.03 1.37
CA PHE A 45 -0.24 -8.96 0.93
C PHE A 45 0.77 -9.23 2.08
N THR A 46 0.34 -9.90 3.15
CA THR A 46 1.19 -10.18 4.32
C THR A 46 2.50 -10.82 3.90
N GLY A 47 3.62 -10.23 4.32
CA GLY A 47 4.97 -10.73 4.04
C GLY A 47 5.41 -10.68 2.57
N ALA A 48 4.61 -10.11 1.66
CA ALA A 48 4.95 -10.05 0.25
C ALA A 48 6.16 -9.15 -0.04
N ASN A 49 6.97 -9.53 -1.03
CA ASN A 49 7.96 -8.64 -1.61
C ASN A 49 7.31 -7.73 -2.65
N LEU A 50 7.18 -6.45 -2.31
CA LEU A 50 6.54 -5.39 -3.08
C LEU A 50 7.49 -4.20 -3.32
N ALA A 51 8.80 -4.44 -3.26
CA ALA A 51 9.79 -3.39 -3.50
C ALA A 51 9.60 -2.74 -4.88
N ASN A 52 9.66 -1.41 -4.94
CA ASN A 52 9.42 -0.58 -6.13
C ASN A 52 8.06 -0.77 -6.82
N VAL A 53 7.08 -1.44 -6.21
CA VAL A 53 5.76 -1.65 -6.81
C VAL A 53 5.07 -0.30 -7.07
N ASN A 54 4.32 -0.21 -8.16
CA ASN A 54 3.48 0.94 -8.45
C ASN A 54 2.02 0.66 -8.08
N PHE A 55 1.58 1.19 -6.95
CA PHE A 55 0.18 1.20 -6.48
C PHE A 55 -0.50 2.57 -6.66
N ASN A 56 0.05 3.45 -7.51
CA ASN A 56 -0.54 4.76 -7.74
C ASN A 56 -2.02 4.61 -8.14
N LYS A 57 -2.89 5.42 -7.54
CA LYS A 57 -4.34 5.46 -7.79
C LYS A 57 -5.10 4.16 -7.51
N CYS A 58 -4.49 3.17 -6.85
CA CYS A 58 -5.20 1.94 -6.50
C CYS A 58 -6.25 2.17 -5.41
N ASN A 59 -7.29 1.35 -5.42
CA ASN A 59 -8.11 1.14 -4.23
C ASN A 59 -7.47 0.02 -3.40
N LEU A 60 -7.00 0.35 -2.21
CA LEU A 60 -6.35 -0.56 -1.27
C LEU A 60 -7.08 -0.56 0.09
N THR A 61 -8.32 -0.08 0.13
CA THR A 61 -9.11 -0.02 1.37
C THR A 61 -9.13 -1.38 2.06
N GLY A 62 -8.76 -1.42 3.33
CA GLY A 62 -8.74 -2.66 4.12
C GLY A 62 -7.68 -3.69 3.71
N ALA A 63 -6.77 -3.37 2.78
CA ALA A 63 -5.70 -4.29 2.40
C ALA A 63 -4.72 -4.51 3.57
N ASN A 64 -4.19 -5.73 3.66
CA ASN A 64 -3.21 -6.12 4.67
C ASN A 64 -1.81 -6.18 4.05
N PHE A 65 -0.90 -5.34 4.51
CA PHE A 65 0.52 -5.31 4.13
C PHE A 65 1.44 -5.61 5.32
N ASP A 66 0.94 -6.24 6.37
CA ASP A 66 1.72 -6.59 7.54
C ASP A 66 2.98 -7.35 7.13
N LYS A 67 4.15 -6.94 7.65
CA LYS A 67 5.47 -7.53 7.37
C LYS A 67 5.90 -7.49 5.89
N ALA A 68 5.18 -6.77 5.03
CA ALA A 68 5.54 -6.68 3.62
C ALA A 68 6.78 -5.81 3.41
N ASN A 69 7.55 -6.13 2.36
CA ASN A 69 8.64 -5.28 1.89
C ASN A 69 8.09 -4.29 0.84
N LEU A 70 7.88 -3.04 1.23
CA LEU A 70 7.35 -1.95 0.42
C LEU A 70 8.39 -0.86 0.15
N VAL A 71 9.69 -1.20 0.22
CA VAL A 71 10.77 -0.24 -0.03
C VAL A 71 10.58 0.40 -1.41
N ARG A 72 10.53 1.74 -1.45
CA ARG A 72 10.31 2.55 -2.67
C ARG A 72 8.98 2.27 -3.40
N ALA A 73 8.00 1.67 -2.73
CA ALA A 73 6.65 1.52 -3.28
C ALA A 73 6.01 2.89 -3.54
N LYS A 74 5.18 2.99 -4.59
CA LYS A 74 4.50 4.23 -4.97
C LYS A 74 3.00 4.10 -4.69
N PHE A 75 2.44 5.02 -3.92
CA PHE A 75 1.05 5.04 -3.49
C PHE A 75 0.33 6.34 -3.86
N LYS A 76 0.83 7.09 -4.85
CA LYS A 76 0.30 8.42 -5.16
C LYS A 76 -1.18 8.38 -5.51
N GLY A 77 -1.99 9.12 -4.76
CA GLY A 77 -3.44 9.18 -4.92
C GLY A 77 -4.15 7.85 -4.67
N ALA A 78 -3.51 6.89 -4.01
CA ALA A 78 -4.13 5.63 -3.62
C ALA A 78 -5.13 5.84 -2.47
N LYS A 79 -6.15 4.97 -2.38
CA LYS A 79 -7.07 4.90 -1.24
C LYS A 79 -6.61 3.79 -0.31
N LEU A 80 -6.18 4.13 0.89
CA LEU A 80 -5.57 3.25 1.88
C LEU A 80 -6.36 3.25 3.19
N LEU A 81 -7.66 3.53 3.14
CA LEU A 81 -8.49 3.60 4.34
C LEU A 81 -8.47 2.25 5.07
N SER A 82 -8.26 2.27 6.39
CA SER A 82 -8.22 1.06 7.23
C SER A 82 -7.21 0.00 6.77
N THR A 83 -6.09 0.40 6.19
CA THR A 83 -5.02 -0.53 5.78
C THR A 83 -4.10 -0.91 6.93
N TYR A 84 -3.48 -2.08 6.81
CA TYR A 84 -2.55 -2.60 7.83
C TYR A 84 -1.13 -2.63 7.27
N PHE A 85 -0.18 -2.04 7.99
CA PHE A 85 1.24 -1.97 7.66
C PHE A 85 2.11 -2.40 8.85
N THR A 86 1.58 -3.21 9.76
CA THR A 86 2.27 -3.61 11.00
C THR A 86 3.60 -4.30 10.65
N GLU A 87 4.71 -3.82 11.21
CA GLU A 87 6.06 -4.33 10.90
C GLU A 87 6.46 -4.27 9.41
N ALA A 88 5.73 -3.52 8.56
CA ALA A 88 6.06 -3.39 7.14
C ALA A 88 7.27 -2.48 6.93
N ASN A 89 8.06 -2.75 5.89
CA ASN A 89 9.15 -1.85 5.50
C ASN A 89 8.71 -0.91 4.38
N LEU A 90 8.42 0.34 4.73
CA LEU A 90 7.99 1.42 3.85
C LEU A 90 9.11 2.42 3.53
N SER A 91 10.37 2.03 3.72
CA SER A 91 11.49 2.95 3.51
C SER A 91 11.46 3.55 2.11
N SER A 92 11.50 4.88 2.03
CA SER A 92 11.41 5.64 0.77
C SER A 92 10.12 5.41 -0.04
N ALA A 93 9.05 4.90 0.57
CA ALA A 93 7.74 4.82 -0.08
C ALA A 93 7.16 6.22 -0.34
N ASP A 94 6.40 6.38 -1.42
CA ASP A 94 5.89 7.68 -1.86
C ASP A 94 4.36 7.73 -1.79
N PHE A 95 3.82 8.42 -0.78
CA PHE A 95 2.39 8.65 -0.58
C PHE A 95 1.94 10.04 -1.03
N SER A 96 2.80 10.84 -1.67
CA SER A 96 2.43 12.19 -2.12
C SER A 96 1.20 12.22 -3.03
N PRO A 97 0.55 13.38 -3.22
CA PRO A 97 -0.61 13.46 -4.08
C PRO A 97 -0.30 13.02 -5.51
N TYR A 98 -1.29 12.43 -6.17
CA TYR A 98 -1.24 12.23 -7.61
C TYR A 98 -1.69 13.51 -8.31
N GLU A 99 -0.80 14.14 -9.07
CA GLU A 99 -1.14 15.31 -9.88
C GLU A 99 -1.97 14.86 -11.09
N LYS A 100 -3.23 15.28 -11.14
CA LYS A 100 -4.11 15.07 -12.29
C LYS A 100 -4.24 16.37 -13.07
N THR A 101 -3.82 16.35 -14.33
CA THR A 101 -3.98 17.48 -15.25
C THR A 101 -5.27 17.34 -16.07
N MET A 102 -6.11 18.37 -16.06
CA MET A 102 -7.33 18.49 -16.87
C MET A 102 -7.31 19.85 -17.59
N GLY A 103 -6.90 19.84 -18.86
CA GLY A 103 -6.63 21.08 -19.59
C GLY A 103 -5.48 21.85 -18.94
N ASN A 104 -5.73 23.09 -18.51
CA ASN A 104 -4.76 23.94 -17.81
C ASN A 104 -4.86 23.86 -16.27
N ILE A 105 -5.73 23.00 -15.74
CA ILE A 105 -5.94 22.85 -14.30
C ILE A 105 -5.18 21.61 -13.82
N VAL A 106 -4.35 21.77 -12.79
CA VAL A 106 -3.72 20.66 -12.07
C VAL A 106 -4.40 20.53 -10.72
N GLU A 107 -5.06 19.40 -10.49
CA GLU A 107 -5.69 19.09 -9.21
C GLU A 107 -4.96 17.93 -8.52
N PRO A 108 -4.54 18.10 -7.26
CA PRO A 108 -3.92 17.03 -6.49
C PRO A 108 -4.97 16.05 -5.97
N ILE A 109 -4.82 14.77 -6.29
CA ILE A 109 -5.54 13.69 -5.63
C ILE A 109 -4.71 13.25 -4.43
N LYS A 110 -5.10 13.71 -3.25
CA LYS A 110 -4.45 13.35 -1.98
C LYS A 110 -4.63 11.85 -1.69
N THR A 111 -3.55 11.19 -1.33
CA THR A 111 -3.56 9.84 -0.76
C THR A 111 -4.21 9.88 0.62
N ASP A 112 -5.11 8.94 0.89
CA ASP A 112 -5.85 8.87 2.15
C ASP A 112 -5.59 7.53 2.82
N PHE A 113 -4.89 7.56 3.96
CA PHE A 113 -4.64 6.40 4.82
C PHE A 113 -5.28 6.58 6.20
N SER A 114 -6.40 7.30 6.27
CA SER A 114 -7.19 7.38 7.50
C SER A 114 -7.54 5.98 8.00
N LEU A 115 -7.53 5.79 9.32
CA LEU A 115 -7.73 4.51 10.01
C LEU A 115 -6.65 3.45 9.75
N ALA A 116 -5.59 3.77 9.02
CA ALA A 116 -4.51 2.82 8.79
C ALA A 116 -3.68 2.58 10.06
N ASN A 117 -3.04 1.42 10.11
CA ASN A 117 -2.17 1.00 11.20
C ASN A 117 -0.73 0.83 10.70
N PHE A 118 0.17 1.70 11.13
CA PHE A 118 1.60 1.65 10.84
C PHE A 118 2.43 1.14 12.03
N THR A 119 1.82 0.51 13.04
CA THR A 119 2.54 0.04 14.24
C THR A 119 3.83 -0.71 13.89
N ASP A 120 4.95 -0.28 14.46
CA ASP A 120 6.26 -0.87 14.27
C ASP A 120 6.75 -0.92 12.79
N ALA A 121 6.10 -0.17 11.88
CA ALA A 121 6.52 -0.05 10.48
C ALA A 121 7.77 0.83 10.35
N ILE A 122 8.64 0.48 9.40
CA ILE A 122 9.82 1.29 9.07
C ILE A 122 9.43 2.31 8.01
N THR A 123 9.43 3.60 8.33
CA THR A 123 9.01 4.68 7.43
C THR A 123 10.13 5.64 7.06
N ASP A 124 11.39 5.21 7.19
CA ASP A 124 12.57 6.02 6.88
C ASP A 124 12.50 6.62 5.47
N LYS A 125 12.54 7.95 5.39
CA LYS A 125 12.45 8.72 4.14
C LYS A 125 11.15 8.52 3.35
N ALA A 126 10.13 7.92 3.93
CA ALA A 126 8.82 7.84 3.30
C ALA A 126 8.24 9.25 3.13
N ASN A 127 7.58 9.50 2.01
CA ASN A 127 7.00 10.78 1.68
C ASN A 127 5.52 10.82 2.05
N PHE A 128 5.19 11.58 3.09
CA PHE A 128 3.82 11.81 3.57
C PHE A 128 3.30 13.23 3.29
N THR A 129 3.90 13.95 2.33
CA THR A 129 3.45 15.31 1.99
C THR A 129 2.00 15.31 1.52
N ASP A 130 1.19 16.24 2.06
CA ASP A 130 -0.19 16.52 1.64
C ASP A 130 -1.15 15.31 1.63
N VAL A 131 -0.90 14.34 2.51
CA VAL A 131 -1.76 13.16 2.68
C VAL A 131 -2.92 13.44 3.64
N ARG A 132 -3.96 12.61 3.58
CA ARG A 132 -5.02 12.59 4.59
C ARG A 132 -4.77 11.44 5.55
N PHE A 133 -4.78 11.76 6.83
CA PHE A 133 -4.62 10.80 7.91
C PHE A 133 -5.50 11.22 9.08
N PHE A 134 -6.49 10.41 9.39
CA PHE A 134 -7.37 10.60 10.54
C PHE A 134 -7.53 9.28 11.27
N LYS A 135 -7.42 9.28 12.60
CA LYS A 135 -7.40 8.07 13.45
C LYS A 135 -6.40 7.02 12.95
N THR A 136 -5.22 7.47 12.54
CA THR A 136 -4.13 6.61 12.05
C THR A 136 -3.20 6.26 13.21
N THR A 137 -2.84 4.98 13.35
CA THR A 137 -1.81 4.56 14.30
C THR A 137 -0.44 4.66 13.65
N MET A 138 0.48 5.41 14.24
CA MET A 138 1.84 5.63 13.73
C MET A 138 2.81 4.51 14.16
N PRO A 139 4.02 4.46 13.58
CA PRO A 139 5.04 3.47 13.95
C PRO A 139 5.37 3.37 15.43
N ASP A 140 5.36 4.48 16.15
CA ASP A 140 5.57 4.54 17.60
C ASP A 140 4.34 4.17 18.44
N ARG A 141 3.28 3.68 17.78
CA ARG A 141 1.98 3.30 18.35
C ARG A 141 1.12 4.47 18.81
N SER A 142 1.52 5.70 18.53
CA SER A 142 0.68 6.88 18.79
C SER A 142 -0.52 6.92 17.83
N LEU A 143 -1.68 7.34 18.34
CA LEU A 143 -2.89 7.51 17.53
C LEU A 143 -3.05 8.97 17.13
N HIS A 144 -3.01 9.27 15.84
CA HIS A 144 -3.23 10.60 15.30
C HIS A 144 -4.70 10.78 14.91
N THR A 145 -5.41 11.68 15.62
CA THR A 145 -6.85 11.92 15.46
C THR A 145 -7.20 13.32 14.95
N SER A 146 -6.22 14.19 14.73
CA SER A 146 -6.43 15.53 14.19
C SER A 146 -6.63 15.50 12.67
N HIS A 147 -7.47 16.41 12.15
CA HIS A 147 -7.77 16.59 10.72
C HIS A 147 -6.69 17.41 10.01
#